data_AF-A0A968NT27-F1
#
_entry.id   AF-A0A968NT27-F1
#
_cell.length_a   1.000
_cell.length_b   1.000
_cell.length_c   1.000
_cell.angle_alpha   90.00
_cell.angle_beta   90.00
_cell.angle_gamma   90.00
#
_symmetry.space_group_name_H-M   'P 1'
#
loop_
_entity.id
_entity.type
_entity.pdbx_description
1 polymer ?
#
loop_
_entity_poly.entity_id
_entity_poly.type
_entity_poly.pdbx_seq_one_letter_code
_entity_poly.pdbx_strand_id
1 'polypeptide(L)'
;MNLKQRQRLLLVLVVVSIISTAFHYTDNFIFIQDYPQPESITPTSIYITWLILTTVGGLGYWLFQLEIFWLSLLLLAVYSLTGISSLAHYFYGAMTDFSPKMHLLIWTDGLIGFAILGFVVWSSLTLNKLSKPDTMH
;
A
#
# COMPACT_ATOMS: atom_id res chain seq x y z
N MET A 1 -17.98 -8.30 -9.63
CA MET A 1 -16.76 -9.11 -9.85
C MET A 1 -16.85 -10.39 -9.03
N ASN A 2 -16.59 -11.53 -9.67
CA ASN A 2 -16.45 -12.81 -8.98
C ASN A 2 -15.13 -12.87 -8.18
N LEU A 3 -14.94 -13.90 -7.35
CA LEU A 3 -13.75 -14.02 -6.49
C LEU A 3 -12.44 -13.98 -7.30
N LYS A 4 -12.33 -14.74 -8.38
CA LYS A 4 -11.14 -14.78 -9.24
C LYS A 4 -10.75 -13.40 -9.79
N GLN A 5 -11.74 -12.61 -10.21
CA GLN A 5 -11.50 -11.25 -10.69
C GLN A 5 -10.98 -10.34 -9.56
N ARG A 6 -11.49 -10.49 -8.32
CA ARG A 6 -11.00 -9.72 -7.17
C ARG A 6 -9.59 -10.09 -6.77
N GLN A 7 -9.29 -11.39 -6.75
CA GLN A 7 -7.94 -11.90 -6.48
C GLN A 7 -6.92 -11.35 -7.50
N ARG A 8 -7.29 -11.31 -8.79
CA ARG A 8 -6.45 -10.69 -9.85
C ARG A 8 -6.27 -9.19 -9.64
N LEU A 9 -7.35 -8.47 -9.34
CA LEU A 9 -7.27 -7.03 -9.07
C LEU A 9 -6.37 -6.75 -7.86
N LEU A 10 -6.53 -7.52 -6.77
CA LEU A 10 -5.70 -7.39 -5.58
C LEU A 10 -4.22 -7.68 -5.89
N LEU A 11 -3.94 -8.75 -6.66
CA LEU A 11 -2.58 -9.04 -7.10
C LEU A 11 -1.96 -7.85 -7.85
N VAL A 12 -2.70 -7.26 -8.81
CA VAL A 12 -2.23 -6.08 -9.55
C VAL A 12 -1.96 -4.91 -8.61
N LEU A 13 -2.89 -4.60 -7.71
CA LEU A 13 -2.73 -3.50 -6.75
C LEU A 13 -1.51 -3.69 -5.85
N VAL A 14 -1.32 -4.90 -5.31
CA VAL A 14 -0.18 -5.21 -4.43
C VAL A 14 1.14 -5.14 -5.22
N VAL A 15 1.21 -5.75 -6.40
CA VAL A 15 2.44 -5.71 -7.22
C VAL A 15 2.80 -4.28 -7.62
N VAL A 16 1.82 -3.49 -8.08
CA VAL A 16 2.04 -2.08 -8.44
C VAL A 16 2.46 -1.25 -7.22
N SER A 17 1.87 -1.52 -6.04
CA SER A 17 2.27 -0.86 -4.79
C SER A 17 3.69 -1.21 -4.37
N ILE A 18 4.09 -2.49 -4.44
CA ILE A 18 5.46 -2.91 -4.13
C ILE A 18 6.46 -2.24 -5.06
N ILE A 19 6.18 -2.19 -6.37
CA ILE A 19 7.08 -1.54 -7.35
C ILE A 19 7.19 -0.03 -7.05
N SER A 20 6.06 0.66 -6.86
CA SER A 20 6.05 2.10 -6.57
C SER A 20 6.82 2.43 -5.29
N THR A 21 6.47 1.74 -4.20
CA THR A 21 7.11 1.97 -2.89
C THR A 21 8.57 1.55 -2.90
N ALA A 22 8.99 0.53 -3.68
CA ALA A 22 10.40 0.20 -3.85
C ALA A 22 11.18 1.36 -4.45
N PHE A 23 10.66 2.03 -5.49
CA PHE A 23 11.29 3.22 -6.06
C PHE A 23 11.34 4.36 -5.06
N HIS A 24 10.22 4.68 -4.41
CA HIS A 24 10.16 5.78 -3.45
C HIS A 24 11.08 5.56 -2.24
N TYR A 25 10.97 4.42 -1.56
CA TYR A 25 11.77 4.14 -0.37
C TYR A 25 13.26 3.98 -0.68
N THR A 26 13.62 3.48 -1.87
CA THR A 26 15.03 3.48 -2.32
C THR A 26 15.54 4.90 -2.55
N ASP A 27 14.74 5.74 -3.20
CA ASP A 27 15.09 7.15 -3.41
C ASP A 27 15.25 7.90 -2.08
N ASN A 28 14.31 7.72 -1.16
CA ASN A 28 14.35 8.29 0.18
C ASN A 28 15.51 7.75 1.02
N PHE A 29 15.87 6.47 0.87
CA PHE A 29 17.03 5.89 1.53
C PHE A 29 18.36 6.50 1.05
N ILE A 30 18.54 6.63 -0.27
CA ILE A 30 19.78 7.14 -0.87
C ILE A 30 19.93 8.65 -0.65
N PHE A 31 18.83 9.40 -0.84
CA PHE A 31 18.80 10.86 -0.79
C PHE A 31 18.15 11.38 0.49
N ILE A 32 18.38 10.70 1.61
CA ILE A 32 17.67 10.98 2.88
C ILE A 32 17.81 12.43 3.35
N GLN A 33 18.95 13.07 3.07
CA GLN A 33 19.21 14.47 3.45
C GLN A 33 18.44 15.48 2.60
N ASP A 34 17.95 15.06 1.43
CA ASP A 34 17.20 15.91 0.51
C ASP A 34 15.68 15.82 0.73
N TYR A 35 15.20 14.85 1.52
CA TYR A 35 13.77 14.70 1.83
C TYR A 35 13.39 15.52 3.07
N PRO A 36 12.41 16.42 2.99
CA PRO A 36 11.80 17.02 4.17
C PRO A 36 11.10 15.96 5.03
N GLN A 37 11.68 15.67 6.18
CA GLN A 37 11.21 14.67 7.15
C GLN A 37 11.86 14.92 8.53
N PRO A 38 11.35 14.31 9.61
CA PRO A 38 11.98 14.41 10.92
C PRO A 38 13.42 13.85 10.94
N GLU A 39 14.32 14.50 11.66
CA GLU A 39 15.72 14.05 11.83
C GLU A 39 15.85 12.66 12.49
N SER A 40 14.81 12.21 13.20
CA SER A 40 14.76 10.87 13.79
C SER A 40 14.60 9.75 12.76
N ILE A 41 14.24 10.06 11.51
CA ILE A 41 14.13 9.09 10.42
C ILE A 41 15.53 8.79 9.89
N THR A 42 15.91 7.52 9.96
CA THR A 42 17.20 7.00 9.51
C THR A 42 17.05 6.10 8.27
N PRO A 43 18.12 5.90 7.47
CA PRO A 43 18.08 4.95 6.35
C PRO A 43 17.65 3.55 6.79
N THR A 44 18.14 3.10 7.94
CA THR A 44 17.76 1.82 8.54
C THR A 44 16.27 1.75 8.85
N SER A 45 15.69 2.80 9.44
CA SER A 45 14.24 2.82 9.72
C SER A 45 13.39 2.84 8.45
N ILE A 46 13.83 3.50 7.37
CA ILE A 46 13.15 3.51 6.07
C ILE A 46 13.10 2.08 5.52
N TYR A 47 14.26 1.42 5.45
CA TYR A 47 14.39 0.06 4.93
C TYR A 47 13.59 -0.96 5.74
N ILE A 48 13.71 -0.93 7.08
CA ILE A 48 12.98 -1.85 7.96
C ILE A 48 11.47 -1.64 7.85
N THR A 49 11.02 -0.38 7.85
CA THR A 49 9.59 -0.05 7.69
C THR A 49 9.04 -0.61 6.39
N TRP A 50 9.73 -0.38 5.28
CA TRP A 50 9.32 -0.90 3.97
C TRP A 50 9.24 -2.42 3.94
N LEU A 51 10.24 -3.10 4.51
CA LEU A 51 10.29 -4.56 4.54
C LEU A 51 9.16 -5.16 5.38
N ILE A 52 8.91 -4.61 6.58
CA ILE A 52 7.83 -5.05 7.47
C ILE A 52 6.48 -4.86 6.78
N LEU A 53 6.21 -3.66 6.26
CA LEU A 53 4.93 -3.36 5.64
C LEU A 53 4.71 -4.16 4.35
N THR A 54 5.73 -4.34 3.53
CA THR A 54 5.66 -5.20 2.34
C THR A 54 5.35 -6.65 2.71
N THR A 55 5.93 -7.16 3.80
CA THR A 55 5.61 -8.50 4.33
C THR A 55 4.15 -8.58 4.77
N VAL A 56 3.64 -7.56 5.47
CA VAL A 56 2.23 -7.46 5.86
C VAL A 56 1.31 -7.46 4.63
N GLY A 57 1.66 -6.71 3.57
CA GLY A 57 0.92 -6.70 2.31
C GLY A 57 0.89 -8.07 1.62
N GLY A 58 2.04 -8.74 1.55
CA GLY A 58 2.16 -10.10 1.00
C GLY A 58 1.33 -11.13 1.77
N LEU A 59 1.36 -11.08 3.11
CA LEU A 59 0.52 -11.92 3.97
C LEU A 59 -0.98 -11.61 3.78
N GLY A 60 -1.34 -10.32 3.70
CA GLY A 60 -2.71 -9.89 3.43
C GLY A 60 -3.23 -10.42 2.11
N TYR A 61 -2.43 -10.34 1.04
CA TYR A 61 -2.73 -10.96 -0.25
C TYR A 61 -2.89 -12.47 -0.14
N TRP A 62 -1.93 -13.17 0.47
CA TRP A 62 -1.97 -14.63 0.59
C TRP A 62 -3.22 -15.12 1.34
N LEU A 63 -3.59 -14.48 2.45
CA LEU A 63 -4.81 -14.80 3.19
C LEU A 63 -6.08 -14.55 2.37
N PHE A 64 -6.07 -13.54 1.48
CA PHE A 64 -7.19 -13.31 0.55
C PHE A 64 -7.36 -14.47 -0.43
N GLN A 65 -6.25 -15.06 -0.88
CA GLN A 65 -6.27 -16.24 -1.76
C GLN A 65 -6.81 -17.48 -1.06
N LEU A 66 -6.59 -17.59 0.26
CA LEU A 66 -7.11 -18.65 1.12
C LEU A 66 -8.55 -18.39 1.60
N GLU A 67 -9.20 -17.32 1.14
CA GLU A 67 -10.56 -16.92 1.53
C GLU A 67 -10.71 -16.58 3.03
N ILE A 68 -9.58 -16.33 3.73
CA ILE A 68 -9.55 -15.85 5.12
C ILE A 68 -9.72 -14.32 5.11
N PHE A 69 -10.93 -13.87 4.76
CA PHE A 69 -11.15 -12.48 4.34
C PHE A 69 -10.94 -11.43 5.42
N TRP A 70 -11.45 -11.59 6.64
CA TRP A 70 -11.38 -10.51 7.64
C TRP A 70 -9.95 -10.18 8.06
N LEU A 71 -9.13 -11.21 8.32
CA LEU A 71 -7.72 -11.02 8.64
C LEU A 71 -6.95 -10.47 7.44
N SER A 72 -7.22 -10.97 6.23
CA SER A 72 -6.65 -10.41 5.00
C SER A 72 -6.94 -8.92 4.85
N LEU A 73 -8.20 -8.50 4.99
CA LEU A 73 -8.63 -7.12 4.83
C LEU A 73 -8.01 -6.20 5.90
N LEU A 74 -7.84 -6.70 7.14
CA LEU A 74 -7.12 -5.96 8.18
C LEU A 74 -5.65 -5.73 7.81
N LEU A 75 -4.94 -6.78 7.38
CA LEU A 75 -3.53 -6.64 6.97
C LEU A 75 -3.38 -5.73 5.74
N LEU A 76 -4.30 -5.83 4.78
CA LEU A 76 -4.29 -4.96 3.60
C LEU A 76 -4.63 -3.49 3.95
N ALA A 77 -5.47 -3.25 4.95
CA ALA A 77 -5.72 -1.91 5.46
C ALA A 77 -4.45 -1.32 6.09
N VAL A 78 -3.74 -2.10 6.91
CA VAL A 78 -2.44 -1.68 7.48
C VAL A 78 -1.42 -1.46 6.36
N TYR A 79 -1.34 -2.37 5.39
CA TYR A 79 -0.43 -2.24 4.25
C TYR A 79 -0.71 -1.01 3.40
N SER A 80 -1.96 -0.59 3.24
CA SER A 80 -2.32 0.63 2.50
C SER A 80 -1.65 1.89 3.06
N LEU A 81 -1.30 1.88 4.36
CA LEU A 81 -0.60 2.97 5.02
C LEU A 81 0.83 3.16 4.51
N THR A 82 1.46 2.13 3.94
CA THR A 82 2.79 2.24 3.30
C THR A 82 2.79 3.33 2.24
N GLY A 83 1.79 3.32 1.35
CA GLY A 83 1.66 4.34 0.31
C GLY A 83 1.12 5.66 0.85
N ILE A 84 0.04 5.61 1.63
CA ILE A 84 -0.66 6.82 2.12
C ILE A 84 0.26 7.67 3.01
N SER A 85 1.07 7.04 3.86
CA SER A 85 1.98 7.76 4.77
C SER A 85 3.07 8.53 4.03
N SER A 86 3.37 8.20 2.78
CA SER A 86 4.31 8.99 1.95
C SER A 86 3.85 10.45 1.80
N LEU A 87 2.55 10.71 1.80
CA LEU A 87 2.01 12.08 1.77
C LEU A 87 2.39 12.90 3.01
N ALA A 88 2.79 12.25 4.11
CA ALA A 88 3.17 12.93 5.34
C ALA A 88 4.44 13.78 5.19
N HIS A 89 5.27 13.53 4.17
CA HIS A 89 6.40 14.40 3.83
C HIS A 89 5.99 15.87 3.70
N TYR A 90 4.81 16.14 3.14
CA TYR A 90 4.31 17.52 2.97
C TYR A 90 3.93 18.23 4.28
N PHE A 91 3.96 17.54 5.42
CA PHE A 91 3.86 18.19 6.73
C PHE A 91 5.20 18.69 7.27
N TYR A 92 6.32 18.33 6.63
CA TYR A 92 7.68 18.61 7.13
C TYR A 92 8.48 19.56 6.23
N GLY A 93 7.94 19.99 5.08
CA GLY A 93 8.58 20.95 4.17
C GLY A 93 7.58 21.67 3.28
N ALA A 94 8.00 22.80 2.70
CA ALA A 94 7.23 23.50 1.68
C ALA A 94 7.27 22.74 0.35
N MET A 95 6.27 22.95 -0.52
CA MET A 95 6.23 22.29 -1.84
C MET A 95 7.48 22.58 -2.70
N THR A 96 8.14 23.72 -2.49
CA THR A 96 9.37 24.10 -3.20
C THR A 96 10.61 23.32 -2.75
N ASP A 97 10.55 22.66 -1.59
CA ASP A 97 11.66 21.89 -1.04
C ASP A 97 11.76 20.50 -1.68
N PHE A 98 10.74 20.09 -2.43
CA PHE A 98 10.66 18.80 -3.10
C PHE A 98 11.04 18.92 -4.58
N SER A 99 11.85 17.97 -5.05
CA SER A 99 12.08 17.81 -6.49
C SER A 99 10.82 17.27 -7.20
N PRO A 100 10.66 17.50 -8.52
CA PRO A 100 9.57 16.90 -9.30
C PRO A 100 9.50 15.38 -9.20
N LYS A 101 10.67 14.72 -9.09
CA LYS A 101 10.78 13.27 -8.87
C LYS A 101 10.17 12.86 -7.53
N MET A 102 10.49 13.56 -6.44
CA MET A 102 9.93 13.29 -5.11
C MET A 102 8.42 13.43 -5.12
N HIS A 103 7.89 14.51 -5.73
CA HIS A 103 6.45 14.68 -5.90
C HIS A 103 5.81 13.49 -6.60
N LEU A 104 6.39 13.05 -7.73
CA LEU A 104 5.87 11.93 -8.50
C LEU A 104 5.82 10.64 -7.64
N LEU A 105 6.91 10.32 -6.95
CA LEU A 105 7.01 9.13 -6.11
C LEU A 105 6.01 9.16 -4.95
N ILE A 106 5.98 10.26 -4.19
CA ILE A 106 5.10 10.45 -3.03
C ILE A 106 3.62 10.37 -3.44
N TRP A 107 3.22 11.06 -4.53
CA TRP A 107 1.83 11.05 -4.98
C TRP A 107 1.41 9.69 -5.54
N THR A 108 2.29 9.02 -6.28
CA THR A 108 2.00 7.70 -6.85
C THR A 108 1.77 6.68 -5.73
N ASP A 109 2.64 6.69 -4.71
CA ASP A 109 2.48 5.87 -3.50
C ASP A 109 1.15 6.15 -2.79
N GLY A 110 0.82 7.43 -2.57
CA GLY A 110 -0.43 7.83 -1.93
C GLY A 110 -1.66 7.34 -2.68
N LEU A 111 -1.71 7.54 -4.01
CA LEU A 111 -2.84 7.13 -4.84
C LEU A 111 -3.02 5.61 -4.87
N ILE A 112 -1.93 4.84 -4.97
CA ILE A 112 -2.00 3.38 -4.94
C ILE A 112 -2.43 2.89 -3.55
N GLY A 113 -1.91 3.50 -2.48
CA GLY A 113 -2.34 3.21 -1.11
C GLY A 113 -3.84 3.43 -0.92
N PHE A 114 -4.37 4.56 -1.40
CA PHE A 114 -5.82 4.80 -1.40
C PHE A 114 -6.60 3.80 -2.26
N ALA A 115 -6.06 3.36 -3.39
CA ALA A 115 -6.70 2.32 -4.21
C ALA A 115 -6.79 0.97 -3.47
N ILE A 116 -5.75 0.58 -2.72
CA ILE A 116 -5.78 -0.61 -1.85
C ILE A 116 -6.82 -0.44 -0.74
N LEU A 117 -6.83 0.71 -0.06
CA LEU A 117 -7.82 0.98 0.98
C LEU A 117 -9.26 0.96 0.42
N GLY A 118 -9.46 1.53 -0.77
CA GLY A 118 -10.73 1.46 -1.50
C GLY A 118 -11.14 0.02 -1.82
N PHE A 119 -10.19 -0.82 -2.25
CA PHE A 119 -10.43 -2.25 -2.44
C PHE A 119 -10.84 -2.94 -1.14
N VAL A 120 -10.21 -2.61 -0.01
CA VAL A 120 -10.54 -3.15 1.31
C VAL A 120 -11.97 -2.79 1.71
N VAL A 121 -12.33 -1.50 1.63
CA VAL A 121 -13.67 -1.01 1.97
C VAL A 121 -14.73 -1.63 1.06
N TRP A 122 -14.48 -1.67 -0.25
CA TRP A 122 -15.41 -2.27 -1.19
C TRP A 122 -15.59 -3.78 -0.94
N SER A 123 -14.50 -4.49 -0.63
CA SER A 123 -14.54 -5.93 -0.36
C SER A 123 -15.25 -6.25 0.94
N SER A 124 -15.04 -5.46 2.01
CA SER A 124 -15.74 -5.64 3.28
C SER A 124 -17.25 -5.41 3.14
N LEU A 125 -17.67 -4.37 2.43
CA LEU A 125 -19.09 -4.06 2.18
C LEU A 125 -19.80 -5.09 1.30
N THR A 126 -19.05 -5.86 0.50
CA THR A 126 -19.61 -6.83 -0.45
C THR A 126 -19.24 -8.27 -0.13
N LEU A 127 -18.75 -8.53 1.09
CA LEU A 127 -18.24 -9.84 1.50
C LEU A 127 -19.31 -10.94 1.41
N ASN A 128 -20.56 -10.62 1.75
CA ASN A 128 -21.70 -11.53 1.65
C ASN A 128 -21.97 -12.05 0.22
N LYS A 129 -21.44 -11.38 -0.80
CA LYS A 129 -21.51 -11.81 -2.20
C LYS A 129 -20.36 -12.74 -2.60
N LEU A 130 -19.32 -12.84 -1.77
CA LEU A 130 -18.19 -13.76 -1.94
C LEU A 130 -18.39 -15.08 -1.19
N SER A 131 -19.09 -15.03 -0.05
CA SER A 131 -19.31 -16.19 0.83
C SER A 131 -20.56 -17.01 0.51
N LYS A 132 -21.42 -16.56 -0.42
CA LYS A 132 -22.54 -17.38 -0.89
C LYS A 132 -22.03 -18.35 -1.96
N PRO A 133 -22.23 -19.67 -1.80
CA PRO A 133 -22.03 -20.62 -2.88
C PRO A 133 -22.92 -20.20 -4.05
N ASP A 134 -22.44 -20.33 -5.28
CA ASP A 134 -23.31 -20.28 -6.46
C ASP A 134 -24.38 -21.36 -6.27
N THR A 135 -25.58 -20.97 -5.81
CA THR A 135 -26.73 -21.86 -5.83
C THR A 135 -27.03 -22.10 -7.29
N MET A 136 -26.73 -23.31 -7.76
CA MET A 136 -27.09 -23.80 -9.09
C MET A 136 -28.57 -23.49 -9.35
N HIS A 137 -28.82 -22.61 -10.32
CA HIS A 137 -30.09 -22.47 -11.01
C HIS A 137 -29.85 -22.85 -12.47
#